data_AF-A0A4U9IR62-F1
#
_entry.id   AF-A0A4U9IR62-F1
#
_cell.length_a   1.000
_cell.length_b   1.000
_cell.length_c   1.000
_cell.angle_alpha   90.00
_cell.angle_beta   90.00
_cell.angle_gamma   90.00
#
_symmetry.space_group_name_H-M   'P 1'
#
loop_
_entity.id
_entity.type
_entity.pdbx_description
1 polymer ?
#
loop_
_entity_poly.entity_id
_entity_poly.type
_entity_poly.pdbx_seq_one_letter_code
_entity_poly.pdbx_strand_id
1 'polypeptide(L)'
;MALYGISYLVRERELQFADLQPRLERGEDLEATIRLREELAEHKRALIQIQQMAASYGYDISRPAMNAQEAVQWLYFAYLAAVKSQNGGAMSLGRTATFLDIYIERDMQAGRLNEIQAQELIDHFIMKIRMVRFLRTPEFDTLFSGDPIWATEVIGGMGLDGRTLVSKNVVPLPAHAPHYGACT
;
A
#
# COMPACT_ATOMS: atom_id res chain seq x y z
N MET A 1 4.91 -5.20 0.81
CA MET A 1 4.30 -6.25 1.67
C MET A 1 3.60 -7.32 0.86
N ALA A 2 2.62 -7.01 0.00
CA ALA A 2 1.94 -8.01 -0.83
C ALA A 2 2.91 -8.95 -1.60
N LEU A 3 3.93 -8.39 -2.26
CA LEU A 3 4.87 -9.17 -3.08
C LEU A 3 5.82 -10.09 -2.28
N TYR A 4 6.21 -9.70 -1.07
CA TYR A 4 7.32 -10.34 -0.34
C TYR A 4 6.95 -10.94 1.02
N GLY A 5 5.85 -10.49 1.63
CA GLY A 5 5.52 -10.80 3.04
C GLY A 5 6.41 -10.06 4.04
N ILE A 6 5.99 -10.01 5.30
CA ILE A 6 6.75 -9.33 6.35
C ILE A 6 8.03 -10.08 6.72
N SER A 7 8.03 -11.40 6.75
CA SER A 7 9.22 -12.17 7.16
C SER A 7 10.40 -11.91 6.25
N TYR A 8 10.16 -11.82 4.93
CA TYR A 8 11.19 -11.42 3.97
C TYR A 8 11.69 -10.00 4.24
N LEU A 9 10.78 -9.03 4.38
CA LEU A 9 11.15 -7.63 4.59
C LEU A 9 11.93 -7.39 5.90
N VAL A 10 11.57 -8.11 6.97
CA VAL A 10 12.32 -8.09 8.24
C VAL A 10 13.73 -8.61 8.04
N ARG A 11 13.88 -9.78 7.39
CA ARG A 11 15.19 -10.35 7.08
C ARG A 11 16.05 -9.39 6.26
N GLU A 12 15.47 -8.73 5.26
CA GLU A 12 16.20 -7.73 4.46
C GLU A 12 16.70 -6.56 5.31
N ARG A 13 15.91 -6.08 6.28
CA ARG A 13 16.36 -5.03 7.21
C ARG A 13 17.49 -5.49 8.13
N GLU A 14 17.47 -6.76 8.57
CA GLU A 14 18.56 -7.34 9.36
C GLU A 14 19.85 -7.44 8.55
N LEU A 15 19.77 -7.86 7.30
CA LEU A 15 20.93 -7.93 6.41
C LEU A 15 21.51 -6.54 6.13
N GLN A 16 20.65 -5.55 5.82
CA GLN A 16 21.07 -4.15 5.62
C GLN A 16 21.72 -3.56 6.87
N PHE A 17 21.19 -3.87 8.06
CA PHE A 17 21.79 -3.42 9.31
C PHE A 17 23.18 -4.03 9.53
N ALA A 18 23.31 -5.35 9.29
CA ALA A 18 24.58 -6.07 9.44
C ALA A 18 25.65 -5.58 8.46
N ASP A 19 25.26 -5.24 7.23
CA ASP A 19 26.17 -4.71 6.19
C ASP A 19 26.86 -3.40 6.59
N LEU A 20 26.25 -2.63 7.50
CA LEU A 20 26.85 -1.39 8.02
C LEU A 20 27.88 -1.60 9.13
N GLN A 21 28.01 -2.83 9.67
CA GLN A 21 28.92 -3.12 10.78
C GLN A 21 30.39 -2.81 10.45
N PRO A 22 30.95 -3.21 9.28
CA PRO A 22 32.36 -2.95 8.98
C PRO A 22 32.66 -1.45 8.85
N ARG A 23 31.74 -0.65 8.30
CA ARG A 23 31.89 0.82 8.20
C ARG A 23 31.89 1.47 9.58
N LEU A 24 31.00 1.01 10.46
CA LEU A 24 30.92 1.46 11.85
C LEU A 24 32.24 1.21 12.59
N GLU A 25 32.78 0.00 12.49
CA GLU A 25 34.01 -0.42 13.18
C GLU A 25 35.26 0.32 12.67
N ARG A 26 35.28 0.67 11.38
CA ARG A 26 36.36 1.47 10.78
C ARG A 26 36.22 2.98 11.03
N GLY A 27 35.12 3.44 11.63
CA GLY A 27 34.86 4.86 11.87
C GLY A 27 34.54 5.66 10.61
N GLU A 28 34.14 5.00 9.52
CA GLU A 28 33.79 5.63 8.24
C GLU A 28 32.40 6.27 8.33
N ASP A 29 32.32 7.59 8.08
CA ASP A 29 31.09 8.38 8.18
C ASP A 29 30.31 8.09 9.48
N LEU A 30 31.03 8.03 10.62
CA LEU A 30 30.56 7.43 11.87
C LEU A 30 29.14 7.86 12.29
N GLU A 31 28.85 9.15 12.30
CA GLU A 31 27.52 9.68 12.67
C GLU A 31 26.42 9.21 11.70
N ALA A 32 26.68 9.31 10.40
CA ALA A 32 25.73 8.88 9.38
C ALA A 32 25.48 7.36 9.43
N THR A 33 26.53 6.57 9.69
CA THR A 33 26.45 5.13 9.85
C THR A 33 25.64 4.75 11.10
N ILE A 34 25.86 5.42 12.24
CA ILE A 34 25.09 5.19 13.47
C ILE A 34 23.62 5.53 13.24
N ARG A 35 23.31 6.70 12.67
CA ARG A 35 21.94 7.13 12.38
C ARG A 35 21.21 6.14 11.47
N LEU A 36 21.85 5.73 10.37
CA LEU A 36 21.23 4.78 9.44
C LEU A 36 20.97 3.41 10.09
N ARG A 37 21.85 2.95 10.97
CA ARG A 37 21.64 1.71 11.73
C ARG A 37 20.45 1.82 12.68
N GLU A 38 20.31 2.94 13.38
CA GLU A 38 19.16 3.21 14.24
C GLU A 38 17.85 3.23 13.43
N GLU A 39 17.82 3.94 12.30
CA GLU A 39 16.68 3.96 11.38
C GLU A 39 16.29 2.55 10.88
N LEU A 40 17.27 1.72 10.51
CA LEU A 40 17.02 0.34 10.08
C LEU A 40 16.47 -0.54 11.21
N ALA A 41 16.94 -0.34 12.44
CA ALA A 41 16.41 -1.04 13.62
C ALA A 41 14.94 -0.65 13.88
N GLU A 42 14.62 0.65 13.79
CA GLU A 42 13.24 1.13 13.91
C GLU A 42 12.36 0.66 12.74
N HIS A 43 12.87 0.61 11.51
CA HIS A 43 12.16 0.02 10.38
C HIS A 43 11.82 -1.46 10.61
N LYS A 44 12.77 -2.25 11.14
CA LYS A 44 12.51 -3.65 11.52
C LYS A 44 11.42 -3.74 12.60
N ARG A 45 11.52 -2.91 13.65
CA ARG A 45 10.54 -2.85 14.73
C ARG A 45 9.14 -2.51 14.19
N ALA A 46 9.04 -1.51 13.33
CA ALA A 46 7.81 -1.12 12.68
C ALA A 46 7.20 -2.28 11.86
N LEU A 47 7.99 -2.99 11.07
CA LEU A 47 7.51 -4.16 10.31
C LEU A 47 6.86 -5.23 11.23
N ILE A 48 7.47 -5.51 12.38
CA ILE A 48 6.92 -6.46 13.36
C ILE A 48 5.60 -5.93 13.94
N GLN A 49 5.51 -4.64 14.24
CA GLN A 49 4.27 -4.01 14.71
C GLN A 49 3.16 -4.06 13.65
N ILE A 50 3.49 -3.94 12.36
CA ILE A 50 2.52 -4.10 11.27
C ILE A 50 1.97 -5.54 11.26
N GLN A 51 2.83 -6.54 11.49
CA GLN A 51 2.39 -7.94 11.60
C GLN A 51 1.44 -8.14 12.78
N GLN A 52 1.76 -7.59 13.95
CA GLN A 52 0.90 -7.64 15.13
C GLN A 52 -0.44 -6.94 14.89
N MET A 53 -0.41 -5.79 14.21
CA MET A 53 -1.62 -5.08 13.80
C MET A 53 -2.47 -5.97 12.88
N ALA A 54 -1.91 -6.53 11.82
CA ALA A 54 -2.68 -7.38 10.91
C ALA A 54 -3.25 -8.64 11.61
N ALA A 55 -2.50 -9.21 12.56
CA ALA A 55 -2.95 -10.34 13.36
C ALA A 55 -4.18 -10.01 14.22
N SER A 56 -4.33 -8.77 14.70
CA SER A 56 -5.54 -8.36 15.44
C SER A 56 -6.80 -8.30 14.57
N TYR A 57 -6.64 -8.22 13.24
CA TYR A 57 -7.71 -8.37 12.25
C TYR A 57 -7.86 -9.82 11.75
N GLY A 58 -7.13 -10.78 12.32
CA GLY A 58 -7.20 -12.20 11.94
C GLY A 58 -6.37 -12.59 10.71
N TYR A 59 -5.42 -11.74 10.28
CA TYR A 59 -4.58 -12.00 9.11
C TYR A 59 -3.12 -12.28 9.49
N ASP A 60 -2.54 -13.35 8.93
CA ASP A 60 -1.10 -13.57 8.96
C ASP A 60 -0.44 -13.08 7.66
N ILE A 61 0.28 -11.96 7.77
CA ILE A 61 1.01 -11.32 6.67
C ILE A 61 2.51 -11.66 6.66
N SER A 62 2.93 -12.70 7.38
CA SER A 62 4.31 -13.19 7.40
C SER A 62 4.82 -13.52 5.99
N ARG A 63 3.98 -14.19 5.18
CA ARG A 63 4.25 -14.62 3.81
C ARG A 63 3.74 -13.63 2.75
N PRO A 64 4.26 -13.73 1.50
CA PRO A 64 3.66 -13.05 0.34
C PRO A 64 2.17 -13.34 0.18
N ALA A 65 1.46 -12.43 -0.45
CA ALA A 65 0.07 -12.60 -0.84
C ALA A 65 -0.05 -13.69 -1.93
N MET A 66 -1.00 -14.59 -1.74
CA MET A 66 -1.21 -15.76 -2.60
C MET A 66 -2.38 -15.58 -3.57
N ASN A 67 -3.26 -14.61 -3.32
CA ASN A 67 -4.45 -14.29 -4.12
C ASN A 67 -4.68 -12.77 -4.19
N ALA A 68 -5.61 -12.33 -5.03
CA ALA A 68 -5.96 -10.92 -5.22
C ALA A 68 -6.45 -10.27 -3.92
N GLN A 69 -7.28 -10.97 -3.15
CA GLN A 69 -7.80 -10.47 -1.88
C GLN A 69 -6.66 -10.18 -0.88
N GLU A 70 -5.73 -11.11 -0.74
CA GLU A 70 -4.54 -10.92 0.11
C GLU A 70 -3.63 -9.81 -0.42
N ALA A 71 -3.48 -9.67 -1.74
CA ALA A 71 -2.62 -8.63 -2.31
C ALA A 71 -3.16 -7.23 -1.98
N VAL A 72 -4.46 -7.02 -2.17
CA VAL A 72 -5.16 -5.79 -1.80
C VAL A 72 -5.09 -5.58 -0.28
N GLN A 73 -5.39 -6.60 0.52
CA GLN A 73 -5.39 -6.51 1.97
C GLN A 73 -3.99 -6.22 2.55
N TRP A 74 -2.91 -6.81 2.00
CA TRP A 74 -1.55 -6.62 2.50
C TRP A 74 -1.06 -5.23 2.15
N LEU A 75 -1.43 -4.74 0.97
CA LEU A 75 -1.17 -3.37 0.58
C LEU A 75 -1.90 -2.40 1.51
N TYR A 76 -3.18 -2.64 1.78
CA TYR A 76 -3.95 -1.83 2.72
C TYR A 76 -3.36 -1.85 4.14
N PHE A 77 -2.89 -2.99 4.66
CA PHE A 77 -2.24 -3.02 5.98
C PHE A 77 -0.96 -2.18 6.03
N ALA A 78 -0.18 -2.16 4.95
CA ALA A 78 0.99 -1.29 4.86
C ALA A 78 0.58 0.19 4.96
N TYR A 79 -0.45 0.58 4.22
CA TYR A 79 -0.98 1.94 4.24
C TYR A 79 -1.63 2.29 5.60
N LEU A 80 -2.40 1.38 6.18
CA LEU A 80 -3.07 1.53 7.46
C LEU A 80 -2.06 1.78 8.59
N ALA A 81 -0.93 1.08 8.57
CA ALA A 81 0.15 1.31 9.52
C ALA A 81 0.79 2.70 9.38
N ALA A 82 0.95 3.19 8.15
CA ALA A 82 1.48 4.53 7.91
C ALA A 82 0.53 5.60 8.46
N VAL A 83 -0.78 5.52 8.16
CA VAL A 83 -1.77 6.50 8.66
C VAL A 83 -2.11 6.34 10.14
N LYS A 84 -1.71 5.24 10.79
CA LYS A 84 -1.82 5.07 12.25
C LYS A 84 -0.61 5.61 13.00
N SER A 85 0.54 5.71 12.36
CA SER A 85 1.78 6.17 13.00
C SER A 85 2.17 7.61 12.64
N GLN A 86 1.65 8.13 11.53
CA GLN A 86 1.97 9.46 11.01
C GLN A 86 0.71 10.21 10.60
N ASN A 87 0.72 11.54 10.78
CA ASN A 87 -0.36 12.45 10.43
C ASN A 87 0.09 13.54 9.46
N GLY A 88 0.96 13.19 8.51
CA GLY A 88 1.48 14.11 7.50
C GLY A 88 0.36 14.82 6.72
N GLY A 89 0.67 15.97 6.12
CA GLY A 89 -0.28 16.70 5.28
C GLY A 89 -0.78 15.82 4.13
N ALA A 90 0.14 15.25 3.35
CA ALA A 90 -0.16 14.32 2.27
C ALA A 90 0.35 12.90 2.60
N MET A 91 -0.58 11.94 2.65
CA MET A 91 -0.27 10.52 2.91
C MET A 91 -0.67 9.69 1.67
N SER A 92 0.13 9.82 0.60
CA SER A 92 -0.16 9.24 -0.70
C SER A 92 -0.08 7.71 -0.72
N LEU A 93 -0.91 7.09 -1.57
CA LEU A 93 -0.97 5.63 -1.72
C LEU A 93 0.13 5.10 -2.65
N GLY A 94 0.50 5.89 -3.66
CA GLY A 94 1.58 5.57 -4.60
C GLY A 94 1.05 5.14 -5.97
N ARG A 95 1.61 4.06 -6.51
CA ARG A 95 1.23 3.50 -7.82
C ARG A 95 0.94 2.01 -7.67
N THR A 96 -0.32 1.70 -7.39
CA THR A 96 -0.76 0.40 -6.91
C THR A 96 -1.74 -0.29 -7.87
N ALA A 97 -2.49 0.47 -8.68
CA ALA A 97 -3.51 -0.07 -9.58
C ALA A 97 -2.98 -1.18 -10.51
N THR A 98 -1.95 -0.87 -11.31
CA THR A 98 -1.33 -1.84 -12.24
C THR A 98 -0.64 -2.99 -11.50
N PHE A 99 -0.14 -2.77 -10.29
CA PHE A 99 0.46 -3.83 -9.47
C PHE A 99 -0.60 -4.83 -8.97
N LEU A 100 -1.74 -4.34 -8.49
CA LEU A 100 -2.85 -5.17 -8.02
C LEU A 100 -3.52 -5.93 -9.18
N ASP A 101 -3.56 -5.33 -10.37
CA ASP A 101 -4.08 -5.95 -11.60
C ASP A 101 -3.42 -7.30 -11.89
N ILE A 102 -2.12 -7.44 -11.65
CA ILE A 102 -1.38 -8.70 -11.85
C ILE A 102 -1.99 -9.85 -11.03
N TYR A 103 -2.41 -9.59 -9.79
CA TYR A 103 -3.02 -10.61 -8.94
C TYR A 103 -4.48 -10.86 -9.32
N ILE A 104 -5.22 -9.79 -9.65
CA ILE A 104 -6.62 -9.85 -10.04
C ILE A 104 -6.78 -10.64 -11.34
N GLU A 105 -6.04 -10.28 -12.39
CA GLU A 105 -6.10 -10.93 -13.70
C GLU A 105 -5.68 -12.41 -13.59
N ARG A 106 -4.65 -12.72 -12.80
CA ARG A 106 -4.25 -14.11 -12.54
C ARG A 106 -5.38 -14.92 -11.89
N ASP A 107 -6.06 -14.34 -10.90
CA ASP A 107 -7.13 -15.04 -10.19
C ASP A 107 -8.42 -15.14 -11.02
N MET A 108 -8.68 -14.16 -11.89
CA MET A 108 -9.76 -14.22 -12.87
C MET A 108 -9.52 -15.31 -13.92
N GLN A 109 -8.31 -15.40 -14.47
CA GLN A 109 -7.94 -16.46 -15.42
C GLN A 109 -8.01 -17.85 -14.79
N ALA A 110 -7.74 -17.96 -13.49
CA ALA A 110 -7.88 -19.19 -12.73
C ALA A 110 -9.33 -19.49 -12.27
N GLY A 111 -10.30 -18.64 -12.62
CA GLY A 111 -11.71 -18.79 -12.25
C GLY A 111 -11.99 -18.65 -10.74
N ARG A 112 -11.07 -18.06 -9.96
CA ARG A 112 -11.23 -17.85 -8.51
C ARG A 112 -12.04 -16.60 -8.18
N LEU A 113 -12.07 -15.67 -9.13
CA LEU A 113 -12.67 -14.36 -9.00
C LEU A 113 -13.35 -14.02 -10.33
N ASN A 114 -14.56 -13.47 -10.29
CA ASN A 114 -15.16 -12.85 -11.47
C ASN A 114 -14.98 -11.32 -11.44
N GLU A 115 -15.34 -10.66 -12.53
CA GLU A 115 -15.23 -9.21 -12.68
C GLU A 115 -15.96 -8.42 -11.56
N ILE A 116 -17.13 -8.88 -11.14
CA ILE A 116 -17.93 -8.22 -10.09
C ILE A 116 -17.22 -8.32 -8.74
N GLN A 117 -16.67 -9.50 -8.42
CA GLN A 117 -15.90 -9.72 -7.19
C GLN A 117 -14.58 -8.94 -7.20
N ALA A 118 -13.96 -8.76 -8.38
CA ALA A 118 -12.79 -7.89 -8.53
C ALA A 118 -13.13 -6.43 -8.21
N GLN A 119 -14.22 -5.92 -8.79
CA GLN A 119 -14.68 -4.57 -8.52
C GLN A 119 -15.04 -4.37 -7.05
N GLU A 120 -15.76 -5.33 -6.44
CA GLU A 120 -16.12 -5.27 -5.01
C GLU A 120 -14.87 -5.18 -4.11
N LEU A 121 -13.83 -5.96 -4.43
CA LEU A 121 -12.57 -5.92 -3.68
C LEU A 121 -11.89 -4.55 -3.75
N ILE A 122 -11.88 -3.93 -4.93
CA ILE A 122 -11.31 -2.59 -5.14
C ILE A 122 -12.20 -1.51 -4.50
N ASP A 123 -13.52 -1.65 -4.59
CA ASP A 123 -14.46 -0.71 -3.97
C ASP A 123 -14.30 -0.70 -2.45
N HIS A 124 -14.19 -1.87 -1.81
CA HIS A 124 -13.89 -1.96 -0.38
C HIS A 124 -12.54 -1.33 -0.03
N PHE A 125 -11.52 -1.56 -0.85
CA PHE A 125 -10.21 -0.94 -0.67
C PHE A 125 -10.30 0.59 -0.71
N ILE A 126 -10.88 1.15 -1.78
CA ILE A 126 -11.05 2.60 -1.94
C ILE A 126 -11.96 3.18 -0.85
N MET A 127 -13.01 2.46 -0.43
CA MET A 127 -13.87 2.85 0.67
C MET A 127 -13.05 3.04 1.95
N LYS A 128 -12.14 2.11 2.28
CA LYS A 128 -11.26 2.26 3.45
C LYS A 128 -10.30 3.44 3.33
N ILE A 129 -9.75 3.71 2.15
CA ILE A 129 -8.90 4.89 1.93
C ILE A 129 -9.70 6.18 2.16
N ARG A 130 -10.95 6.25 1.68
CA ARG A 130 -11.85 7.41 1.88
C ARG A 130 -12.25 7.65 3.34
N MET A 131 -12.07 6.67 4.21
CA MET A 131 -12.38 6.77 5.65
C MET A 131 -11.19 7.26 6.50
N VAL A 132 -10.00 7.43 5.94
CA VAL A 132 -8.84 7.92 6.69
C VAL A 132 -9.06 9.37 7.11
N ARG A 133 -8.79 9.67 8.38
CA ARG A 133 -8.97 10.99 8.99
C ARG A 133 -7.86 11.29 9.95
N PHE A 134 -7.51 12.57 10.06
CA PHE A 134 -6.54 13.07 11.02
C PHE A 134 -7.18 14.18 11.84
N LEU A 135 -6.91 14.20 13.14
CA LEU A 135 -7.33 15.32 13.98
C LEU A 135 -6.51 16.56 13.60
N ARG A 136 -7.19 17.65 13.22
CA ARG A 136 -6.59 18.92 12.80
C ARG A 136 -7.14 20.08 13.63
N THR A 137 -6.35 21.15 13.75
CA THR A 137 -6.79 22.39 14.38
C THR A 137 -7.54 23.27 13.37
N PRO A 138 -8.35 24.24 13.81
CA PRO A 138 -9.02 25.18 12.91
C PRO A 138 -8.05 25.95 12.00
N GLU A 139 -6.85 26.29 12.48
CA GLU A 139 -5.82 26.99 11.69
C GLU A 139 -5.26 26.12 10.57
N PHE A 140 -5.21 24.81 10.77
CA PHE A 140 -4.84 23.89 9.70
C PHE A 140 -5.94 23.83 8.64
N ASP A 141 -7.21 23.79 9.06
CA ASP A 141 -8.36 23.72 8.15
C ASP A 141 -8.54 25.03 7.34
N THR A 142 -8.16 26.19 7.87
CA THR A 142 -8.17 27.45 7.10
C THR A 142 -7.10 27.46 6.00
N LEU A 143 -5.98 26.77 6.20
CA LEU A 143 -4.91 26.62 5.19
C LEU A 143 -5.19 25.47 4.21
N PHE A 144 -5.83 24.40 4.69
CA PHE A 144 -6.10 23.17 3.96
C PHE A 144 -7.55 22.74 4.16
N SER A 145 -8.47 23.46 3.50
CA SER A 145 -9.91 23.29 3.71
C SER A 145 -10.45 21.98 3.14
N GLY A 146 -11.51 21.48 3.77
CA GLY A 146 -12.25 20.31 3.30
C GLY A 146 -11.67 18.97 3.75
N ASP A 147 -10.88 18.97 4.83
CA ASP A 147 -10.28 17.78 5.45
C ASP A 147 -9.51 16.87 4.45
N PRO A 148 -8.53 17.43 3.71
CA PRO A 148 -7.79 16.67 2.71
C PRO A 148 -6.78 15.72 3.37
N ILE A 149 -6.69 14.50 2.84
CA ILE A 149 -5.67 13.50 3.23
C ILE A 149 -4.58 13.29 2.15
N TRP A 150 -4.86 13.73 0.91
CA TRP A 150 -4.08 13.45 -0.30
C TRP A 150 -3.52 12.01 -0.36
N ALA A 151 -4.44 11.04 -0.27
CA ALA A 151 -4.19 9.63 -0.58
C ALA A 151 -4.08 9.41 -2.10
N THR A 152 -3.09 10.08 -2.69
CA THR A 152 -2.88 10.11 -4.14
C THR A 152 -2.48 8.75 -4.68
N GLU A 153 -3.19 8.32 -5.73
CA GLU A 153 -2.90 7.12 -6.50
C GLU A 153 -2.52 7.53 -7.93
N VAL A 154 -1.43 6.99 -8.45
CA VAL A 154 -0.95 7.22 -9.81
C VAL A 154 -1.45 6.12 -10.73
N ILE A 155 -2.18 6.50 -11.76
CA ILE A 155 -2.91 5.59 -12.65
C ILE A 155 -2.34 5.68 -14.07
N GLY A 156 -2.21 4.53 -14.76
CA GLY A 156 -1.79 4.49 -16.17
C GLY A 156 -0.33 4.87 -16.38
N GLY A 157 0.01 5.59 -17.45
CA GLY A 157 1.38 5.97 -17.83
C GLY A 157 2.05 4.99 -18.80
N MET A 158 3.33 5.22 -19.12
CA MET A 158 4.11 4.41 -20.07
C MET A 158 5.35 3.81 -19.40
N GLY A 159 5.71 2.59 -19.78
CA GLY A 159 6.98 1.97 -19.44
C GLY A 159 8.13 2.54 -20.26
N LEU A 160 9.36 2.39 -19.75
CA LEU A 160 10.57 2.76 -20.49
C LEU A 160 10.76 1.92 -21.77
N ASP A 161 10.12 0.76 -21.83
CA ASP A 161 10.05 -0.13 -22.98
C ASP A 161 9.00 0.30 -24.03
N GLY A 162 8.30 1.41 -23.80
CA GLY A 162 7.28 1.95 -24.69
C GLY A 162 5.90 1.29 -24.57
N ARG A 163 5.71 0.30 -23.69
CA ARG A 163 4.38 -0.29 -23.45
C ARG A 163 3.55 0.57 -22.51
N THR A 164 2.23 0.52 -22.65
CA THR A 164 1.31 1.18 -21.70
C THR A 164 1.31 0.45 -20.36
N LEU A 165 1.18 1.23 -19.28
CA LEU A 165 0.98 0.73 -17.91
C LEU A 165 -0.50 0.85 -17.49
N VAL A 166 -1.39 1.20 -18.42
CA VAL A 166 -2.84 1.06 -18.28
C VAL A 166 -3.21 -0.42 -18.22
N SER A 167 -4.02 -0.78 -17.25
CA SER A 167 -4.54 -2.13 -17.04
C SER A 167 -6.06 -2.12 -16.84
N LYS A 168 -6.73 -3.27 -16.67
CA LYS A 168 -8.17 -3.28 -16.42
C LYS A 168 -8.51 -2.57 -15.11
N ASN A 169 -7.72 -2.80 -14.06
CA ASN A 169 -7.85 -2.17 -12.75
C ASN A 169 -7.62 -0.65 -12.75
N VAL A 170 -7.12 -0.08 -13.85
CA VAL A 170 -6.95 1.37 -14.05
C VAL A 170 -8.25 2.02 -14.55
N VAL A 171 -9.12 1.27 -15.22
CA VAL A 171 -10.40 1.75 -15.73
C VAL A 171 -11.48 1.32 -14.73
N PRO A 172 -12.24 2.25 -14.11
CA PRO A 172 -13.44 1.86 -13.39
C PRO A 172 -14.32 1.08 -14.34
N LEU A 173 -14.57 -0.19 -14.04
CA LEU A 173 -15.51 -0.98 -14.83
C LEU A 173 -16.84 -0.25 -14.76
N PRO A 174 -17.57 -0.11 -15.88
CA PRO A 174 -18.76 0.71 -15.91
C PRO A 174 -19.69 0.25 -14.79
N ALA A 175 -19.82 1.09 -13.75
CA ALA A 175 -20.89 0.97 -12.79
C ALA A 175 -22.15 0.91 -13.63
N HIS A 176 -22.94 -0.17 -13.48
CA HIS A 176 -24.18 -0.38 -14.21
C HIS A 176 -24.88 0.96 -14.43
N ALA A 177 -24.81 1.47 -15.66
CA ALA A 177 -25.61 2.62 -16.02
C ALA A 177 -27.05 2.21 -15.71
N PRO A 178 -27.80 2.97 -14.88
CA PRO A 178 -29.19 2.65 -14.68
C PRO A 178 -29.83 2.61 -16.07
N HIS A 179 -30.41 1.46 -16.43
CA HIS A 179 -31.26 1.35 -17.59
C HIS A 179 -32.42 2.33 -17.38
N TYR A 180 -32.25 3.57 -17.83
CA TYR A 180 -33.37 4.44 -18.13
C TYR A 180 -34.04 3.81 -19.35
N GLY A 181 -35.01 2.95 -19.07
CA GLY A 181 -35.99 2.54 -20.06
C GLY A 181 -36.59 3.80 -20.65
N ALA A 182 -36.45 3.94 -21.96
CA ALA A 182 -37.18 4.94 -22.72
C ALA A 182 -38.68 4.66 -22.51
N CYS A 183 -39.36 5.54 -21.77
CA CYS A 183 -40.80 5.68 -21.92
C CYS A 183 -41.04 6.30 -23.30
N THR A 184 -41.46 5.46 -24.24
CA THR A 184 -42.29 5.87 -25.38
C THR A 184 -43.70 6.18 -24.92
#